data_AF-M2ZVG6-F1
#
_entry.id   AF-M2ZVG6-F1
#
_cell.length_a   1.000
_cell.length_b   1.000
_cell.length_c   1.000
_cell.angle_alpha   90.00
_cell.angle_beta   90.00
_cell.angle_gamma   90.00
#
_symmetry.space_group_name_H-M   'P 1'
#
loop_
_entity.id
_entity.type
_entity.pdbx_description
1 polymer ?
#
loop_
_entity_poly.entity_id
_entity_poly.type
_entity_poly.pdbx_seq_one_letter_code
_entity_poly.pdbx_strand_id
1 'polypeptide(L)'
;MKSYRVTKSPLVLSSGAVVGLTPQQESPRRAALVPLGKDLYRVLSVVQFKAGESVVLDEDTAKALCAFVESAEEEPKAISIDLKATGGKKLAAELQRATDAVQVLRAENAALSEEIVRLRADLDAATAPPVATAPTGDGGGAPSDDLPPAS
;
A
#
# COMPACT_ATOMS: atom_id res chain seq x y z
N MET A 1 -11.60 28.39 -6.62
CA MET A 1 -12.18 27.21 -5.94
C MET A 1 -13.68 27.26 -6.10
N LYS A 2 -14.31 26.11 -6.35
CA LYS A 2 -15.76 26.01 -6.57
C LYS A 2 -16.41 25.24 -5.42
N SER A 3 -17.65 25.61 -5.08
CA SER A 3 -18.43 24.96 -4.03
C SER A 3 -19.31 23.87 -4.63
N TYR A 4 -19.39 22.76 -3.93
CA TYR A 4 -19.95 21.53 -4.42
C TYR A 4 -20.77 20.85 -3.35
N ARG A 5 -21.86 20.19 -3.74
CA ARG A 5 -22.68 19.40 -2.82
C ARG A 5 -22.56 17.91 -3.11
N VAL A 6 -22.36 17.14 -2.05
CA VAL A 6 -22.40 15.67 -2.13
C VAL A 6 -23.86 15.23 -2.19
N THR A 7 -24.33 14.68 -3.30
CA THR A 7 -25.77 14.42 -3.49
C THR A 7 -26.20 12.96 -3.35
N LYS A 8 -25.37 11.99 -3.78
CA LYS A 8 -25.78 10.56 -3.87
C LYS A 8 -24.92 9.60 -3.06
N SER A 9 -23.61 9.64 -3.26
CA SER A 9 -22.67 8.73 -2.60
C SER A 9 -21.68 9.51 -1.77
N PRO A 10 -21.14 8.93 -0.68
CA PRO A 10 -20.13 9.61 0.09
C PRO A 10 -18.94 9.99 -0.79
N LEU A 11 -18.55 11.26 -0.77
CA LEU A 11 -17.38 11.73 -1.50
C LEU A 11 -16.13 11.35 -0.73
N VAL A 12 -15.25 10.56 -1.35
CA VAL A 12 -13.99 10.14 -0.73
C VAL A 12 -12.84 10.88 -1.41
N LEU A 13 -12.06 11.62 -0.61
CA LEU A 13 -10.88 12.35 -1.07
C LEU A 13 -9.62 11.65 -0.57
N SER A 14 -8.68 11.44 -1.49
CA SER A 14 -7.38 10.85 -1.19
C SER A 14 -6.35 11.91 -0.78
N SER A 15 -5.21 11.46 -0.27
CA SER A 15 -4.09 12.32 0.10
C SER A 15 -3.68 13.26 -1.04
N GLY A 16 -3.33 14.50 -0.70
CA GLY A 16 -2.87 15.52 -1.64
C GLY A 16 -3.97 16.49 -2.12
N ALA A 17 -5.25 16.11 -2.03
CA ALA A 17 -6.38 16.97 -2.41
C ALA A 17 -6.42 18.25 -1.55
N VAL A 18 -6.82 19.37 -2.16
CA VAL A 18 -6.95 20.64 -1.46
C VAL A 18 -8.44 21.00 -1.36
N VAL A 19 -8.88 21.24 -0.13
CA VAL A 19 -10.29 21.44 0.20
C VAL A 19 -10.49 22.66 1.08
N GLY A 20 -11.53 23.43 0.77
CA GLY A 20 -12.06 24.44 1.66
C GLY A 20 -13.15 23.85 2.55
N LEU A 21 -13.00 24.00 3.88
CA LEU A 21 -13.88 23.42 4.89
C LEU A 21 -14.18 24.42 6.00
N THR A 22 -15.41 24.42 6.50
CA THR A 22 -15.74 25.17 7.72
C THR A 22 -15.14 24.51 8.96
N PRO A 23 -14.97 25.24 10.08
CA PRO A 23 -14.47 24.64 11.33
C PRO A 23 -15.30 23.45 11.83
N GLN A 24 -16.62 23.45 11.59
CA GLN A 24 -17.48 22.33 11.96
C GLN A 24 -17.22 21.08 11.11
N GLN A 25 -16.81 21.26 9.85
CA GLN A 25 -16.49 20.17 8.94
C GLN A 25 -15.07 19.65 9.14
N GLU A 26 -14.13 20.54 9.45
CA GLU A 26 -12.75 20.22 9.75
C GLU A 26 -12.61 19.47 11.08
N SER A 27 -13.31 19.89 12.13
CA SER A 27 -13.20 19.31 13.48
C SER A 27 -13.19 17.77 13.52
N PRO A 28 -14.14 17.04 12.89
CA PRO A 28 -14.12 15.57 12.88
C PRO A 28 -13.00 14.95 12.01
N ARG A 29 -12.35 15.75 11.17
CA ARG A 29 -11.39 15.30 10.14
C ARG A 29 -9.98 15.85 10.36
N ARG A 30 -9.77 16.63 11.43
CA ARG A 30 -8.53 17.37 11.71
C ARG A 30 -7.28 16.49 11.67
N ALA A 31 -7.39 15.24 12.12
CA ALA A 31 -6.27 14.27 12.09
C ALA A 31 -5.83 13.90 10.65
N ALA A 32 -6.68 14.10 9.65
CA ALA A 32 -6.44 13.80 8.25
C ALA A 32 -6.21 15.06 7.40
N LEU A 33 -6.08 16.23 8.02
CA LEU A 33 -6.01 17.52 7.34
C LEU A 33 -4.80 18.33 7.80
N VAL A 34 -4.17 19.05 6.87
CA VAL A 34 -3.14 20.06 7.15
C VAL A 34 -3.68 21.42 6.75
N PRO A 35 -3.72 22.41 7.66
CA PRO A 35 -4.13 23.76 7.29
C PRO A 35 -3.12 24.37 6.32
N LEU A 36 -3.62 24.91 5.21
CA LEU A 36 -2.86 25.69 4.23
C LEU A 36 -3.18 27.19 4.31
N GLY A 37 -4.30 27.55 4.93
CA GLY A 37 -4.77 28.92 5.06
C GLY A 37 -6.13 28.98 5.75
N LYS A 38 -6.75 30.16 5.75
CA LYS A 38 -8.09 30.33 6.34
C LYS A 38 -9.09 29.42 5.64
N ASP A 39 -9.70 28.53 6.41
CA ASP A 39 -10.70 27.55 5.95
C ASP A 39 -10.20 26.64 4.82
N LEU A 40 -8.88 26.51 4.62
CA LEU A 40 -8.27 25.75 3.54
C LEU A 40 -7.32 24.69 4.06
N TYR A 41 -7.48 23.46 3.58
CA TYR A 41 -6.78 22.29 4.08
C TYR A 41 -6.29 21.39 2.96
N ARG A 42 -5.11 20.80 3.14
CA ARG A 42 -4.63 19.66 2.34
C ARG A 42 -4.97 18.36 3.05
N VAL A 43 -5.54 17.42 2.31
CA VAL A 43 -5.84 16.08 2.79
C VAL A 43 -4.55 15.28 2.94
N LEU A 44 -4.27 14.76 4.14
CA LEU A 44 -3.12 13.89 4.42
C LEU A 44 -3.46 12.42 4.21
N SER A 45 -4.64 12.00 4.65
CA SER A 45 -5.14 10.64 4.60
C SER A 45 -6.60 10.65 4.16
N VAL A 46 -7.13 9.49 3.75
CA VAL A 46 -8.46 9.42 3.11
C VAL A 46 -9.54 10.08 3.98
N VAL A 47 -10.27 11.03 3.40
CA VAL A 47 -11.36 11.77 4.05
C VAL A 47 -12.68 11.51 3.31
N GLN A 48 -13.75 11.20 4.05
CA GLN A 48 -15.06 10.86 3.48
C GLN A 48 -16.14 11.86 3.89
N PHE A 49 -16.79 12.50 2.91
CA PHE A 49 -17.94 13.37 3.09
C PHE A 49 -19.24 12.62 2.83
N LYS A 50 -20.26 12.85 3.65
CA LYS A 50 -21.59 12.23 3.53
C LYS A 50 -22.46 13.02 2.55
N ALA A 51 -23.50 12.37 2.03
CA ALA A 51 -24.52 13.04 1.25
C ALA A 51 -25.16 14.19 2.06
N GLY A 52 -25.36 15.34 1.42
CA GLY A 52 -25.84 16.58 2.02
C GLY A 52 -24.74 17.55 2.45
N GLU A 53 -23.50 17.11 2.59
CA GLU A 53 -22.37 17.99 2.92
C GLU A 53 -21.94 18.82 1.70
N SER A 54 -21.60 20.09 1.95
CA SER A 54 -21.00 20.97 0.95
C SER A 54 -19.48 20.99 1.13
N VAL A 55 -18.72 20.94 0.05
CA VAL A 55 -17.25 21.00 0.07
C VAL A 55 -16.79 22.01 -0.96
N VAL A 56 -15.75 22.77 -0.64
CA VAL A 56 -15.10 23.65 -1.60
C VAL A 56 -13.87 22.94 -2.13
N LEU A 57 -13.76 22.79 -3.45
CA LEU A 57 -12.64 22.10 -4.10
C LEU A 57 -11.86 23.06 -4.99
N ASP A 58 -10.56 22.81 -5.13
CA ASP A 58 -9.76 23.41 -6.19
C ASP A 58 -10.15 22.85 -7.56
N GLU A 59 -9.71 23.51 -8.63
CA GLU A 59 -10.13 23.20 -10.00
C GLU A 59 -9.58 21.86 -10.48
N ASP A 60 -8.36 21.47 -10.09
CA ASP A 60 -7.76 20.20 -10.46
C ASP A 60 -8.46 19.04 -9.74
N THR A 61 -8.72 19.19 -8.44
CA THR A 61 -9.48 18.20 -7.65
C THR A 61 -10.91 18.08 -8.16
N ALA A 62 -11.58 19.20 -8.47
CA ALA A 62 -12.94 19.20 -9.01
C ALA A 62 -13.03 18.51 -10.37
N LYS A 63 -12.08 18.80 -11.28
CA LYS A 63 -12.02 18.18 -12.61
C LYS A 63 -11.81 16.68 -12.54
N ALA A 64 -11.02 16.20 -11.57
CA ALA A 64 -10.85 14.78 -11.31
C ALA A 64 -12.12 14.10 -10.77
N LEU A 65 -13.06 14.86 -10.20
CA LEU A 65 -14.24 14.34 -9.48
C LEU A 65 -15.59 14.61 -10.16
N CYS A 66 -15.61 15.18 -11.37
CA CYS A 66 -16.82 15.59 -12.12
C CYS A 66 -17.90 14.51 -12.35
N ALA A 67 -17.69 13.25 -11.94
CA ALA A 67 -18.72 12.20 -11.98
C ALA A 67 -19.60 12.11 -10.72
N PHE A 68 -19.18 12.69 -9.58
CA PHE A 68 -19.82 12.44 -8.27
C PHE A 68 -20.37 13.68 -7.57
N VAL A 69 -20.08 14.86 -8.07
CA VAL A 69 -20.21 16.09 -7.32
C VAL A 69 -20.94 17.15 -8.16
N GLU A 70 -22.14 17.51 -7.72
CA GLU A 70 -23.00 18.49 -8.40
C GLU A 70 -22.65 19.90 -7.87
N SER A 71 -22.40 20.84 -8.80
CA SER A 71 -22.02 22.22 -8.46
C SER A 71 -23.18 22.91 -7.75
N ALA A 72 -22.94 23.54 -6.60
CA ALA A 72 -24.00 24.08 -5.75
C ALA A 72 -24.62 25.40 -6.25
N GLU A 73 -24.20 25.91 -7.42
CA GLU A 73 -24.63 27.19 -7.99
C GLU A 73 -25.62 27.07 -9.17
N GLU A 74 -26.07 25.87 -9.58
CA GLU A 74 -27.07 25.71 -10.65
C GLU A 74 -28.32 24.96 -10.16
N GLU A 75 -29.49 25.60 -10.29
CA GLU A 75 -30.79 24.93 -10.19
C GLU A 75 -30.93 23.84 -11.28
N PRO A 76 -31.56 22.67 -11.00
CA PRO A 76 -31.44 21.52 -11.88
C PRO A 76 -32.35 21.64 -13.10
N LYS A 77 -31.76 21.86 -14.28
CA LYS A 77 -32.26 21.22 -15.51
C LYS A 77 -31.50 19.91 -15.70
N ALA A 78 -32.27 18.82 -15.59
CA ALA A 78 -31.81 17.45 -15.59
C ALA A 78 -30.82 17.14 -16.74
N ILE A 79 -29.60 16.74 -16.36
CA ILE A 79 -28.71 15.98 -17.24
C ILE A 79 -28.62 14.57 -16.65
N SER A 80 -29.47 13.69 -17.15
CA SER A 80 -29.35 12.25 -16.93
C SER A 80 -28.14 11.73 -17.72
N ILE A 81 -26.99 11.62 -17.05
CA ILE A 81 -25.87 10.84 -17.59
C ILE A 81 -26.10 9.37 -17.20
N ASP A 82 -26.40 8.54 -18.20
CA ASP A 82 -26.52 7.09 -18.05
C ASP A 82 -25.14 6.45 -17.77
N LEU A 83 -24.72 6.49 -16.49
CA LEU A 83 -23.47 5.91 -16.00
C LEU A 83 -23.46 4.38 -15.92
N LYS A 84 -24.53 3.69 -16.34
CA LYS A 84 -24.64 2.22 -16.18
C LYS A 84 -23.96 1.40 -17.29
N ALA A 85 -23.59 1.99 -18.43
CA ALA A 85 -23.12 1.21 -19.58
C ALA A 85 -21.60 1.26 -19.85
N THR A 86 -20.91 2.37 -19.51
CA THR A 86 -19.53 2.62 -19.95
C THR A 86 -18.49 2.65 -18.84
N GLY A 87 -18.84 3.12 -17.63
CA GLY A 87 -17.89 3.25 -16.51
C GLY A 87 -17.46 1.91 -15.92
N GLY A 88 -18.40 0.99 -15.69
CA GLY A 88 -18.13 -0.29 -15.03
C GLY A 88 -17.22 -1.22 -15.85
N LYS A 89 -17.38 -1.25 -17.18
CA LYS A 89 -16.55 -2.11 -18.05
C LYS A 89 -15.10 -1.65 -18.13
N LYS A 90 -14.86 -0.34 -18.17
CA LYS A 90 -13.51 0.22 -18.21
C LYS A 90 -12.78 0.00 -16.87
N LEU A 91 -13.47 0.23 -15.76
CA LEU A 91 -12.91 0.00 -14.42
C LEU A 91 -12.61 -1.50 -14.19
N ALA A 92 -13.49 -2.40 -14.62
CA ALA A 92 -13.26 -3.84 -14.53
C ALA A 92 -12.03 -4.28 -15.36
N ALA A 93 -11.85 -3.71 -16.56
CA ALA A 93 -10.70 -4.01 -17.40
C ALA A 93 -9.37 -3.44 -16.85
N GLU A 94 -9.41 -2.32 -16.13
CA GLU A 94 -8.26 -1.74 -15.44
C GLU A 94 -7.92 -2.55 -14.18
N LEU A 95 -8.93 -2.98 -13.41
CA LEU A 95 -8.75 -3.85 -12.23
C LEU A 95 -8.18 -5.21 -12.59
N GLN A 96 -8.64 -5.81 -13.70
CA GLN A 96 -8.10 -7.07 -14.19
C GLN A 96 -6.63 -6.92 -14.59
N ARG A 97 -6.28 -5.88 -15.35
CA ARG A 97 -4.90 -5.60 -15.75
C ARG A 97 -3.98 -5.36 -14.54
N ALA A 98 -4.45 -4.64 -13.53
CA ALA A 98 -3.69 -4.45 -12.30
C ALA A 98 -3.49 -5.77 -11.54
N THR A 99 -4.50 -6.64 -11.51
CA THR A 99 -4.43 -7.96 -10.87
C THR A 99 -3.41 -8.86 -11.58
N ASP A 100 -3.43 -8.87 -12.92
CA ASP A 100 -2.50 -9.66 -13.72
C ASP A 100 -1.06 -9.16 -13.54
N ALA A 101 -0.85 -7.84 -13.49
CA ALA A 101 0.47 -7.26 -13.23
C ALA A 101 1.01 -7.64 -11.84
N VAL A 102 0.16 -7.68 -10.81
CA VAL A 102 0.56 -8.11 -9.46
C VAL A 102 0.94 -9.59 -9.43
N GLN A 103 0.24 -10.44 -10.18
CA GLN A 103 0.57 -11.87 -10.29
C GLN A 103 1.94 -12.07 -10.95
N VAL A 104 2.22 -11.34 -12.03
CA VAL A 104 3.53 -11.39 -12.71
C VAL A 104 4.64 -10.95 -11.76
N LEU A 105 4.47 -9.80 -11.09
CA LEU A 105 5.46 -9.30 -10.14
C LEU A 105 5.70 -10.26 -8.96
N ARG A 106 4.66 -10.97 -8.50
CA ARG A 106 4.81 -12.01 -7.47
C ARG A 106 5.60 -13.21 -7.95
N ALA A 107 5.34 -13.68 -9.18
CA ALA A 107 6.07 -14.79 -9.77
C ALA A 107 7.55 -14.44 -9.97
N GLU A 108 7.85 -13.24 -10.46
CA GLU A 108 9.22 -12.73 -10.59
C GLU A 108 9.92 -12.63 -9.23
N ASN A 109 9.23 -12.14 -8.20
CA ASN A 109 9.80 -12.06 -6.85
C ASN A 109 10.13 -13.44 -6.27
N ALA A 110 9.28 -14.43 -6.52
CA ALA A 110 9.51 -15.81 -6.09
C ALA A 110 10.74 -16.41 -6.79
N ALA A 111 10.85 -16.24 -8.12
CA ALA A 111 12.00 -16.73 -8.88
C ALA A 111 13.31 -16.08 -8.42
N LEU A 112 13.33 -14.76 -8.22
CA LEU A 112 14.51 -14.05 -7.70
C LEU A 112 14.87 -14.51 -6.28
N SER A 113 13.88 -14.82 -5.45
CA SER A 113 14.12 -15.34 -4.09
C SER A 113 14.77 -16.71 -4.13
N GLU A 114 14.33 -17.61 -5.00
CA GLU A 114 14.96 -18.92 -5.21
C GLU A 114 16.40 -18.79 -5.71
N GLU A 115 16.65 -17.86 -6.62
CA GLU A 115 18.00 -17.59 -7.15
C GLU A 115 18.94 -17.06 -6.07
N ILE A 116 18.48 -16.15 -5.21
CA ILE A 116 19.26 -15.67 -4.05
C ILE A 116 19.63 -16.83 -3.12
N VAL A 117 18.69 -17.74 -2.83
CA VAL A 117 18.96 -18.90 -1.97
C VAL A 117 20.03 -19.80 -2.59
N ARG A 118 19.91 -20.07 -3.89
CA ARG A 118 20.90 -20.88 -4.63
C ARG A 118 22.29 -20.25 -4.60
N LEU A 119 22.39 -18.96 -4.94
CA LEU A 119 23.66 -18.24 -4.96
C LEU A 119 24.32 -18.19 -3.57
N ARG A 120 23.53 -18.10 -2.50
CA ARG A 120 24.05 -18.20 -1.13
C ARG A 120 24.61 -19.58 -0.84
N ALA A 121 23.91 -20.64 -1.22
CA ALA A 121 24.40 -22.01 -1.05
C ALA A 121 25.70 -22.26 -1.82
N ASP A 122 25.81 -21.76 -3.06
CA ASP A 122 27.02 -21.87 -3.86
C ASP A 122 28.19 -21.09 -3.23
N LEU A 123 27.93 -19.90 -2.67
CA LEU A 123 28.92 -19.11 -1.94
C LEU A 123 29.39 -19.82 -0.67
N ASP A 124 28.47 -20.39 0.11
CA ASP A 124 28.79 -21.14 1.32
C ASP A 124 29.62 -22.40 0.99
N ALA A 125 29.30 -23.10 -0.10
CA ALA A 125 30.07 -24.25 -0.57
C ALA A 125 31.48 -23.88 -1.05
N ALA A 126 31.63 -22.74 -1.74
CA ALA A 126 32.93 -22.26 -2.22
C ALA A 126 33.81 -21.71 -1.09
N THR A 127 33.21 -21.26 0.01
CA THR A 127 33.91 -20.70 1.17
C THR A 127 34.07 -21.70 2.33
N ALA A 128 33.51 -22.90 2.19
CA ALA A 128 33.66 -23.96 3.17
C ALA A 128 35.15 -24.37 3.31
N PRO A 129 35.70 -24.42 4.54
CA PRO A 129 37.06 -24.89 4.76
C PRO A 129 37.19 -26.36 4.34
N PRO A 130 38.34 -26.80 3.82
CA PRO A 130 38.53 -28.19 3.40
C PRO A 130 38.24 -29.14 4.57
N VAL A 131 37.35 -30.10 4.34
CA VAL A 131 37.05 -31.16 5.30
C VAL A 131 38.33 -31.91 5.59
N ALA A 132 38.87 -31.75 6.80
CA ALA A 132 39.93 -32.61 7.28
C ALA A 132 39.38 -34.03 7.40
N THR A 133 39.65 -34.87 6.40
CA THR A 133 39.52 -36.32 6.54
C THR A 133 40.45 -36.75 7.68
N ALA A 134 39.88 -36.98 8.86
CA ALA A 134 40.60 -37.54 9.99
C ALA A 134 41.17 -38.90 9.56
N PRO A 135 42.47 -39.17 9.73
CA PRO A 135 43.00 -40.50 9.47
C PRO A 135 42.35 -41.46 10.47
N THR A 136 41.79 -42.55 9.95
CA THR A 136 41.41 -43.72 10.73
C THR A 136 42.67 -44.24 11.41
N GLY A 137 42.90 -43.80 12.64
CA GLY A 137 43.98 -44.27 13.50
C GLY A 137 43.63 -45.65 14.03
N ASP A 138 43.91 -46.67 13.24
CA ASP A 138 44.24 -48.00 13.73
C ASP A 138 45.57 -47.88 14.50
N GLY A 139 45.58 -48.27 15.77
CA GLY A 139 46.74 -48.06 16.64
C GLY A 139 46.48 -48.56 18.05
N GLY A 140 46.62 -49.87 18.23
CA GLY A 140 46.57 -50.53 19.53
C GLY A 140 47.75 -50.21 20.46
N GLY A 141 47.65 -50.75 21.68
CA GLY A 141 48.71 -50.77 22.71
C GLY A 141 48.28 -50.04 23.98
N ALA A 142 47.54 -50.68 24.90
CA ALA A 142 48.02 -51.54 26.00
C ALA A 142 48.16 -50.77 27.34
N PRO A 143 47.93 -51.44 28.49
CA PRO A 143 47.48 -50.83 29.74
C PRO A 143 48.63 -50.45 30.69
N SER A 144 48.38 -49.48 31.59
CA SER A 144 49.22 -49.23 32.78
C SER A 144 48.28 -49.07 33.97
N ASP A 145 48.06 -50.11 34.76
CA ASP A 145 48.85 -50.53 35.95
C ASP A 145 48.69 -49.54 37.12
N ASP A 146 47.83 -49.97 38.06
CA ASP A 146 47.98 -49.92 39.52
C ASP A 146 48.51 -48.65 40.21
N LEU A 147 47.62 -48.00 40.98
CA LEU A 147 47.99 -47.14 42.11
C LEU A 147 47.21 -47.61 43.36
N PRO A 148 47.89 -48.01 44.45
CA PRO A 148 47.23 -48.39 45.71
C PRO A 148 46.77 -47.17 46.54
N PRO A 149 45.87 -47.37 47.52
CA PRO A 149 45.09 -46.29 48.12
C PRO A 149 45.84 -45.52 49.22
N ALA A 150 45.50 -44.23 49.35
CA ALA A 150 45.88 -43.40 50.49
C ALA A 150 44.80 -43.46 51.59
N SER A 151 45.23 -44.00 52.74
CA SER A 151 44.72 -43.88 54.13
C SER A 151 43.28 -44.26 54.47
#